data_AF-D0KPE8-F1
#
_entry.id   AF-D0KPE8-F1
#
_cell.length_a   1.000
_cell.length_b   1.000
_cell.length_c   1.000
_cell.angle_alpha   90.00
_cell.angle_beta   90.00
_cell.angle_gamma   90.00
#
_symmetry.space_group_name_H-M   'P 1'
#
loop_
_entity.id
_entity.type
_entity.pdbx_description
1 polymer ?
#
loop_
_entity_poly.entity_id
_entity_poly.type
_entity_poly.pdbx_seq_one_letter_code
_entity_poly.pdbx_strand_id
1 'polypeptide(L)'
;MPLCPSCEMKFNSWEDLAKHMDLIANTNSDKSHVMWLNRNISMKRMEVNELANALERFFSTPNSLSMWIRTRFIERFYGDNPHPFIVAMQNPTKGVLLGYVIEHQHFLKNWVKVLSSIVFKTDKDDVLQYELENISVEFIGYNGRPAHYELLLRMGEALGMPREKILSTQPLPSTQSAIKTWRKIAESKTWLETMASMHSLELVADRSLVKYGAKLPYFNPEILSSDEYPQAVKDFLREGYEADVSHAGEALEMVEKYTEEMEMKEQVQITVLKSFDAFSKYLLARLERGFEIEPSLLKRVIK
;
A
#
# COMPACT_ATOMS: atom_id res chain seq x y z
N MET A 1 -6.95 20.50 12.93
CA MET A 1 -6.31 20.43 14.27
C MET A 1 -5.39 19.22 14.24
N PRO A 2 -4.09 19.37 14.52
CA PRO A 2 -3.14 18.30 14.33
C PRO A 2 -3.44 17.09 15.22
N LEU A 3 -3.27 15.90 14.64
CA LEU A 3 -3.38 14.61 15.31
C LEU A 3 -2.00 13.97 15.39
N CYS A 4 -1.68 13.32 16.51
CA CYS A 4 -0.46 12.55 16.60
C CYS A 4 -0.57 11.31 15.69
N PRO A 5 0.36 11.12 14.74
CA PRO A 5 0.28 9.99 13.80
C PRO A 5 0.55 8.63 14.46
N SER A 6 1.16 8.63 15.65
CA SER A 6 1.46 7.43 16.42
C SER A 6 0.27 7.02 17.29
N CYS A 7 -0.23 7.92 18.16
CA CYS A 7 -1.24 7.62 19.17
C CYS A 7 -2.63 8.23 18.89
N GLU A 8 -2.78 9.02 17.83
CA GLU A 8 -4.03 9.70 17.41
C GLU A 8 -4.60 10.70 18.42
N MET A 9 -3.81 11.12 19.42
CA MET A 9 -4.20 12.23 20.29
C MET A 9 -4.31 13.54 19.50
N LYS A 10 -5.32 14.36 19.82
CA LYS A 10 -5.59 15.64 19.16
C LYS A 10 -4.94 16.79 19.90
N PHE A 11 -4.39 17.74 19.16
CA PHE A 11 -3.69 18.91 19.67
C PHE A 11 -4.22 20.21 19.05
N ASN A 12 -4.02 21.33 19.75
CA ASN A 12 -4.51 22.64 19.33
C ASN A 12 -3.56 23.30 18.31
N SER A 13 -2.26 22.97 18.35
CA SER A 13 -1.24 23.54 17.48
C SER A 13 -0.17 22.50 17.10
N TRP A 14 0.59 22.79 16.04
CA TRP A 14 1.76 21.98 15.67
C TRP A 14 2.86 22.01 16.72
N GLU A 15 2.97 23.10 17.47
CA GLU A 15 3.90 23.22 18.60
C GLU A 15 3.52 22.26 19.74
N ASP A 16 2.23 22.17 20.08
CA ASP A 16 1.73 21.23 21.11
C ASP A 16 1.96 19.78 20.69
N LEU A 17 1.71 19.46 19.41
CA LEU A 17 2.01 18.14 18.87
C LEU A 17 3.52 17.87 18.89
N ALA A 18 4.37 18.84 18.53
CA ALA A 18 5.82 18.68 18.56
C ALA A 18 6.34 18.43 19.98
N LYS A 19 5.83 19.17 20.98
CA LYS A 19 6.14 18.94 22.41
C LYS A 19 5.76 17.53 22.84
N HIS A 20 4.57 17.07 22.43
CA HIS A 20 4.13 15.70 22.70
C HIS A 20 5.06 14.67 22.04
N MET A 21 5.38 14.83 20.75
CA MET A 21 6.25 13.92 20.02
C MET A 21 7.66 13.88 20.61
N ASP A 22 8.26 15.02 20.98
CA ASP A 22 9.58 15.08 21.63
C ASP A 22 9.55 14.40 23.00
N LEU A 23 8.55 14.68 23.84
CA LEU A 23 8.42 14.05 25.15
C LEU A 23 8.31 12.52 25.03
N ILE A 24 7.37 12.04 24.22
CA ILE A 24 7.08 10.61 24.14
C ILE A 24 8.20 9.85 23.41
N ALA A 25 8.79 10.42 22.36
CA ALA A 25 9.88 9.77 21.64
C ALA A 25 11.22 9.85 22.38
N ASN A 26 11.61 11.04 22.87
CA ASN A 26 12.97 11.26 23.38
C ASN A 26 13.08 11.09 24.89
N THR A 27 12.01 11.35 25.66
CA THR A 27 12.03 11.15 27.13
C THR A 27 11.54 9.75 27.48
N ASN A 28 10.40 9.33 26.92
CA ASN A 28 9.82 8.03 27.25
C ASN A 28 10.35 6.88 26.40
N SER A 29 11.09 7.18 25.32
CA SER A 29 11.62 6.19 24.38
C SER A 29 10.54 5.26 23.82
N ASP A 30 9.33 5.78 23.62
CA ASP A 30 8.23 4.99 23.06
C ASP A 30 8.57 4.58 21.62
N LYS A 31 8.56 3.27 21.36
CA LYS A 31 8.97 2.70 20.07
C LYS A 31 8.13 3.25 18.91
N SER A 32 6.83 3.43 19.10
CA SER A 32 5.95 3.88 18.03
C SER A 32 6.26 5.32 17.61
N HIS A 33 6.45 6.22 18.58
CA HIS A 33 6.78 7.62 18.30
C HIS A 33 8.18 7.79 17.73
N VAL A 34 9.18 7.09 18.28
CA VAL A 34 10.56 7.08 17.76
C VAL A 34 10.60 6.58 16.32
N MET A 35 9.97 5.44 16.05
CA MET A 35 9.97 4.86 14.70
C MET A 35 9.24 5.75 13.70
N TRP A 36 8.14 6.39 14.10
CA TRP A 36 7.41 7.29 13.22
C TRP A 36 8.26 8.51 12.83
N LEU A 37 8.93 9.16 13.80
CA LEU A 37 9.82 10.31 13.53
C LEU A 37 10.97 9.93 12.61
N ASN A 38 11.67 8.83 12.92
CA ASN A 38 12.82 8.37 12.14
C ASN A 38 12.46 8.06 10.68
N ARG A 39 11.23 7.61 10.42
CA ARG A 39 10.76 7.23 9.09
C ARG A 39 10.24 8.39 8.27
N ASN A 40 9.61 9.38 8.91
CA ASN A 40 8.81 10.38 8.20
C ASN A 40 9.38 11.80 8.30
N ILE A 41 10.14 12.12 9.35
CA ILE A 41 10.64 13.47 9.62
C ILE A 41 12.17 13.48 9.57
N SER A 42 12.83 12.79 10.51
CA SER A 42 14.28 12.82 10.66
C SER A 42 14.76 11.75 11.65
N MET A 43 15.93 11.18 11.40
CA MET A 43 16.65 10.35 12.37
C MET A 43 17.43 11.17 13.40
N LYS A 44 17.63 12.46 13.14
CA LYS A 44 18.31 13.39 14.06
C LYS A 44 17.28 14.06 14.95
N ARG A 45 17.62 14.23 16.22
CA ARG A 45 16.83 15.04 17.15
C ARG A 45 16.77 16.50 16.64
N MET A 46 15.60 17.10 16.74
CA MET A 46 15.30 18.46 16.34
C MET A 46 14.82 19.23 17.56
N GLU A 47 15.06 20.54 17.59
CA GLU A 47 14.44 21.42 18.59
C GLU A 47 12.92 21.47 18.36
N VAL A 48 12.13 21.69 19.41
CA VAL A 48 10.65 21.63 19.35
C VAL A 48 10.08 22.52 18.25
N ASN A 49 10.59 23.74 18.09
CA ASN A 49 10.13 24.67 17.04
C ASN A 49 10.47 24.17 15.63
N GLU A 50 11.64 23.55 15.46
CA GLU A 50 12.06 22.96 14.19
C GLU A 50 11.20 21.74 13.85
N LEU A 51 10.90 20.90 14.85
CA LEU A 51 10.01 19.75 14.72
C LEU A 51 8.58 20.17 14.38
N ALA A 52 8.05 21.21 15.01
CA ALA A 52 6.73 21.75 14.70
C ALA A 52 6.62 22.16 13.23
N ASN A 53 7.59 22.92 12.72
CA ASN A 53 7.66 23.34 11.31
C ASN A 53 7.84 22.13 10.37
N ALA A 54 8.58 21.11 10.77
CA ALA A 54 8.75 19.90 9.98
C ALA A 54 7.44 19.08 9.90
N LEU A 55 6.73 18.94 11.01
CA LEU A 55 5.42 18.26 11.07
C LEU A 55 4.38 19.01 10.23
N GLU A 56 4.28 20.33 10.38
CA GLU A 56 3.34 21.14 9.60
C GLU A 56 3.59 21.01 8.11
N ARG A 57 4.86 21.14 7.68
CA ARG A 57 5.23 20.93 6.26
C ARG A 57 4.91 19.52 5.79
N PHE A 58 5.19 18.50 6.61
CA PHE A 58 4.94 17.11 6.26
C PHE A 58 3.46 16.82 6.01
N PHE A 59 2.55 17.41 6.80
CA PHE A 59 1.10 17.23 6.63
C PHE A 59 0.43 18.27 5.73
N SER A 60 1.17 19.30 5.29
CA SER A 60 0.64 20.31 4.38
C SER A 60 0.21 19.70 3.04
N THR A 61 -0.94 20.15 2.53
CA THR A 61 -1.51 19.70 1.24
C THR A 61 -1.61 20.90 0.28
N PRO A 62 -0.49 21.52 -0.13
CA PRO A 62 -0.52 22.79 -0.87
C PRO A 62 -1.19 22.67 -2.26
N ASN A 63 -1.22 21.47 -2.84
CA ASN A 63 -1.87 21.19 -4.12
C ASN A 63 -3.23 20.52 -3.91
N SER A 64 -3.22 19.32 -3.33
CA SER A 64 -4.39 18.47 -3.12
C SER A 64 -4.06 17.36 -2.14
N LEU A 65 -5.07 16.75 -1.51
CA LEU A 65 -4.85 15.55 -0.69
C LEU A 65 -4.37 14.39 -1.56
N SER A 66 -4.93 14.21 -2.75
CA SER A 66 -4.52 13.17 -3.70
C SER A 66 -3.03 13.28 -4.06
N MET A 67 -2.55 14.50 -4.32
CA MET A 67 -1.13 14.73 -4.61
C MET A 67 -0.24 14.48 -3.39
N TRP A 68 -0.71 14.83 -2.20
CA TRP A 68 0.00 14.51 -0.96
C TRP A 68 0.15 13.00 -0.79
N ILE A 69 -0.92 12.21 -0.97
CA ILE A 69 -0.90 10.75 -0.88
C ILE A 69 0.10 10.17 -1.90
N ARG A 70 0.03 10.61 -3.17
CA ARG A 70 0.97 10.20 -4.22
C ARG A 70 2.43 10.50 -3.86
N THR A 71 2.70 11.71 -3.36
CA THR A 71 4.05 12.13 -2.95
C THR A 71 4.59 11.25 -1.82
N ARG A 72 3.78 11.01 -0.77
CA ARG A 72 4.17 10.13 0.34
C ARG A 72 4.37 8.68 -0.12
N PHE A 73 3.55 8.20 -1.05
CA PHE A 73 3.69 6.86 -1.63
C PHE A 73 5.02 6.74 -2.39
N ILE A 74 5.34 7.71 -3.25
CA ILE A 74 6.59 7.73 -4.02
C ILE A 74 7.78 7.75 -3.07
N GLU A 75 7.84 8.67 -2.12
CA GLU A 75 8.96 8.75 -1.15
C GLU A 75 9.18 7.42 -0.42
N ARG A 76 8.10 6.70 -0.12
CA ARG A 76 8.14 5.44 0.63
C ARG A 76 8.58 4.24 -0.20
N PHE A 77 8.15 4.16 -1.46
CA PHE A 77 8.26 2.94 -2.27
C PHE A 77 9.11 3.09 -3.52
N TYR A 78 9.22 4.31 -4.04
CA TYR A 78 9.83 4.61 -5.34
C TYR A 78 10.85 5.76 -5.30
N GLY A 79 11.18 6.28 -4.12
CA GLY A 79 12.09 7.41 -3.92
C GLY A 79 13.55 7.05 -4.20
N ASP A 80 14.47 7.77 -3.58
CA ASP A 80 15.92 7.54 -3.82
C ASP A 80 16.40 6.15 -3.39
N ASN A 81 15.67 5.50 -2.48
CA ASN A 81 15.87 4.11 -2.09
C ASN A 81 14.56 3.33 -2.33
N PRO A 82 14.29 2.86 -3.56
CA PRO A 82 13.07 2.12 -3.86
C PRO A 82 12.94 0.86 -3.00
N HIS A 83 11.69 0.44 -2.76
CA HIS A 83 11.42 -0.72 -1.91
C HIS A 83 12.07 -1.99 -2.48
N PRO A 84 12.70 -2.85 -1.66
CA PRO A 84 13.46 -4.02 -2.16
C PRO A 84 12.64 -4.96 -3.06
N PHE A 85 11.35 -5.14 -2.75
CA PHE A 85 10.44 -5.91 -3.60
C PHE A 85 10.27 -5.30 -5.00
N ILE A 86 10.12 -3.98 -5.11
CA ILE A 86 10.00 -3.27 -6.39
C ILE A 86 11.29 -3.41 -7.20
N VAL A 87 12.45 -3.32 -6.53
CA VAL A 87 13.75 -3.57 -7.17
C VAL A 87 13.83 -5.01 -7.71
N ALA A 88 13.39 -6.00 -6.92
CA ALA A 88 13.35 -7.40 -7.36
C ALA A 88 12.40 -7.63 -8.54
N MET A 89 11.33 -6.84 -8.65
CA MET A 89 10.39 -6.88 -9.77
C MET A 89 10.93 -6.29 -11.08
N GLN A 90 12.11 -5.65 -11.08
CA GLN A 90 12.75 -5.20 -12.33
C GLN A 90 13.37 -6.37 -13.11
N ASN A 91 13.75 -7.44 -12.43
CA ASN A 91 14.19 -8.70 -13.04
C ASN A 91 13.77 -9.88 -12.15
N PRO A 92 12.45 -10.16 -12.09
CA PRO A 92 11.92 -11.09 -11.12
C PRO A 92 12.27 -12.51 -11.51
N THR A 93 12.83 -13.26 -10.56
CA THR A 93 13.02 -14.69 -10.72
C THR A 93 11.74 -15.45 -10.44
N LYS A 94 11.76 -16.75 -10.75
CA LYS A 94 10.69 -17.68 -10.39
C LYS A 94 10.35 -17.61 -8.89
N GLY A 95 11.34 -17.56 -8.00
CA GLY A 95 11.11 -17.42 -6.56
C GLY A 95 10.37 -16.14 -6.19
N VAL A 96 10.79 -14.98 -6.72
CA VAL A 96 10.12 -13.69 -6.48
C VAL A 96 8.65 -13.73 -6.91
N LEU A 97 8.37 -14.25 -8.11
CA LEU A 97 7.02 -14.36 -8.65
C LEU A 97 6.14 -15.34 -7.86
N LEU A 98 6.67 -16.49 -7.44
CA LEU A 98 5.91 -17.42 -6.59
C LEU A 98 5.68 -16.87 -5.17
N GLY A 99 6.63 -16.10 -4.64
CA GLY A 99 6.46 -15.37 -3.39
C GLY A 99 5.35 -14.31 -3.48
N TYR A 100 5.26 -13.61 -4.60
CA TYR A 100 4.12 -12.76 -4.96
C TYR A 100 2.83 -13.57 -4.91
N VAL A 101 2.72 -14.65 -5.69
CA VAL A 101 1.50 -15.47 -5.80
C VAL A 101 0.98 -15.92 -4.43
N ILE A 102 1.84 -16.52 -3.61
CA ILE A 102 1.44 -17.07 -2.31
C ILE A 102 0.95 -15.98 -1.38
N GLU A 103 1.69 -14.89 -1.21
CA GLU A 103 1.32 -13.87 -0.23
C GLU A 103 0.17 -12.98 -0.76
N HIS A 104 0.06 -12.76 -2.07
CA HIS A 104 -0.99 -11.92 -2.65
C HIS A 104 -2.36 -12.56 -2.70
N GLN A 105 -2.49 -13.89 -2.77
CA GLN A 105 -3.80 -14.53 -2.70
C GLN A 105 -4.50 -14.22 -1.36
N HIS A 106 -3.75 -14.08 -0.27
CA HIS A 106 -4.26 -13.68 1.04
C HIS A 106 -4.64 -12.20 1.09
N PHE A 107 -3.85 -11.34 0.43
CA PHE A 107 -4.16 -9.92 0.29
C PHE A 107 -5.44 -9.70 -0.51
N LEU A 108 -5.62 -10.35 -1.67
CA LEU A 108 -6.81 -10.21 -2.51
C LEU A 108 -8.08 -10.69 -1.80
N LYS A 109 -8.02 -11.82 -1.07
CA LYS A 109 -9.12 -12.24 -0.19
C LYS A 109 -9.43 -11.24 0.92
N ASN A 110 -8.41 -10.57 1.44
CA ASN A 110 -8.59 -9.52 2.43
C ASN A 110 -9.16 -8.24 1.82
N TRP A 111 -8.71 -7.87 0.62
CA TRP A 111 -9.17 -6.72 -0.14
C TRP A 111 -10.69 -6.73 -0.23
N VAL A 112 -11.27 -7.81 -0.78
CA VAL A 112 -12.72 -7.97 -0.89
C VAL A 112 -13.45 -7.82 0.45
N LYS A 113 -12.90 -8.37 1.54
CA LYS A 113 -13.49 -8.26 2.89
C LYS A 113 -13.47 -6.83 3.42
N VAL A 114 -12.38 -6.10 3.18
CA VAL A 114 -12.26 -4.71 3.60
C VAL A 114 -13.15 -3.81 2.75
N LEU A 115 -13.17 -3.99 1.43
CA LEU A 115 -14.06 -3.24 0.54
C LEU A 115 -15.54 -3.47 0.87
N SER A 116 -15.91 -4.71 1.20
CA SER A 116 -17.27 -5.01 1.69
C SER A 116 -17.65 -4.23 2.94
N SER A 117 -16.68 -3.86 3.79
CA SER A 117 -16.94 -3.00 4.95
C SER A 117 -17.18 -1.54 4.59
N ILE A 118 -16.57 -1.05 3.49
CA ILE A 118 -16.84 0.28 2.93
C ILE A 118 -18.28 0.31 2.44
N VAL A 119 -18.68 -0.68 1.64
CA VAL A 119 -20.06 -0.86 1.16
C VAL A 119 -21.05 -0.88 2.31
N PHE A 120 -20.75 -1.61 3.38
CA PHE A 120 -21.63 -1.68 4.55
C PHE A 120 -21.76 -0.35 5.32
N LYS A 121 -20.71 0.48 5.33
CA LYS A 121 -20.61 1.68 6.18
C LYS A 121 -20.94 2.99 5.46
N THR A 122 -21.06 2.98 4.14
CA THR A 122 -21.30 4.19 3.34
C THR A 122 -22.76 4.30 2.94
N ASP A 123 -23.29 5.52 2.94
CA ASP A 123 -24.60 5.87 2.37
C ASP A 123 -24.46 6.64 1.04
N LYS A 124 -23.27 6.63 0.43
CA LYS A 124 -22.98 7.36 -0.81
C LYS A 124 -23.07 6.42 -2.01
N ASP A 125 -24.04 6.66 -2.89
CA ASP A 125 -24.32 5.79 -4.05
C ASP A 125 -23.11 5.64 -4.99
N ASP A 126 -22.35 6.70 -5.23
CA ASP A 126 -21.13 6.66 -6.05
C ASP A 126 -20.06 5.75 -5.42
N VAL A 127 -19.87 5.82 -4.10
CA VAL A 127 -18.97 4.92 -3.35
C VAL A 127 -19.47 3.48 -3.42
N LEU A 128 -20.79 3.24 -3.23
CA LEU A 128 -21.36 1.90 -3.32
C LEU A 128 -21.10 1.28 -4.69
N GLN A 129 -21.38 2.01 -5.77
CA GLN A 129 -21.17 1.53 -7.13
C GLN A 129 -19.69 1.22 -7.38
N TYR A 130 -18.80 2.16 -7.04
CA TYR A 130 -17.37 2.01 -7.23
C TYR A 130 -16.81 0.76 -6.54
N GLU A 131 -17.17 0.53 -5.26
CA GLU A 131 -16.67 -0.61 -4.50
C GLU A 131 -17.24 -1.95 -4.99
N LEU A 132 -18.51 -1.97 -5.42
CA LEU A 132 -19.12 -3.17 -5.99
C LEU A 132 -18.47 -3.57 -7.31
N GLU A 133 -18.13 -2.60 -8.15
CA GLU A 133 -17.39 -2.83 -9.40
C GLU A 133 -15.98 -3.38 -9.10
N ASN A 134 -15.25 -2.77 -8.16
CA ASN A 134 -13.94 -3.24 -7.72
C ASN A 134 -13.97 -4.68 -7.17
N ILE A 135 -14.93 -5.00 -6.30
CA ILE A 135 -15.09 -6.36 -5.76
C ILE A 135 -15.34 -7.37 -6.91
N SER A 136 -16.11 -6.97 -7.92
CA SER A 136 -16.40 -7.81 -9.07
C SER A 136 -15.15 -8.09 -9.90
N VAL A 137 -14.38 -7.06 -10.25
CA VAL A 137 -13.11 -7.19 -10.99
C VAL A 137 -12.11 -8.09 -10.23
N GLU A 138 -11.98 -7.88 -8.92
CA GLU A 138 -10.98 -8.56 -8.11
C GLU A 138 -11.28 -10.05 -7.86
N PHE A 139 -12.55 -10.43 -7.74
CA PHE A 139 -12.90 -11.78 -7.23
C PHE A 139 -13.95 -12.55 -8.03
N ILE A 140 -14.70 -11.90 -8.92
CA ILE A 140 -15.75 -12.53 -9.74
C ILE A 140 -15.33 -12.60 -11.21
N GLY A 141 -14.74 -11.52 -11.73
CA GLY A 141 -14.48 -11.31 -13.15
C GLY A 141 -15.65 -10.60 -13.84
N TYR A 142 -15.40 -10.11 -15.05
CA TYR A 142 -16.36 -9.28 -15.78
C TYR A 142 -16.22 -9.48 -17.29
N ASN A 143 -17.32 -9.39 -18.04
CA ASN A 143 -17.31 -9.46 -19.52
C ASN A 143 -16.50 -10.64 -20.11
N GLY A 144 -16.58 -11.82 -19.47
CA GLY A 144 -15.85 -13.02 -19.88
C GLY A 144 -14.35 -13.02 -19.54
N ARG A 145 -13.85 -11.98 -18.86
CA ARG A 145 -12.49 -11.93 -18.31
C ARG A 145 -12.48 -12.58 -16.92
N PRO A 146 -11.45 -13.38 -16.59
CA PRO A 146 -11.28 -13.90 -15.24
C PRO A 146 -11.10 -12.78 -14.23
N ALA A 147 -11.41 -13.05 -12.97
CA ALA A 147 -11.05 -12.18 -11.86
C ALA A 147 -9.52 -12.06 -11.72
N HIS A 148 -9.05 -10.92 -11.19
CA HIS A 148 -7.65 -10.71 -10.84
C HIS A 148 -7.09 -11.81 -9.93
N TYR A 149 -7.89 -12.28 -8.97
CA TYR A 149 -7.56 -13.43 -8.12
C TYR A 149 -7.31 -14.72 -8.91
N GLU A 150 -8.07 -14.99 -9.97
CA GLU A 150 -7.89 -16.18 -10.81
C GLU A 150 -6.64 -16.05 -11.71
N LEU A 151 -6.36 -14.84 -12.22
CA LEU A 151 -5.13 -14.57 -12.98
C LEU A 151 -3.87 -14.82 -12.12
N LEU A 152 -3.90 -14.44 -10.84
CA LEU A 152 -2.83 -14.73 -9.88
C LEU A 152 -2.59 -16.24 -9.72
N LEU A 153 -3.66 -17.04 -9.63
CA LEU A 153 -3.52 -18.49 -9.47
C LEU A 153 -2.92 -19.13 -10.74
N ARG A 154 -3.38 -18.70 -11.92
CA ARG A 154 -2.84 -19.16 -13.21
C ARG A 154 -1.38 -18.81 -13.39
N MET A 155 -0.97 -17.62 -12.94
CA MET A 155 0.44 -17.22 -12.88
C MET A 155 1.25 -18.22 -12.05
N GLY A 156 0.78 -18.61 -10.86
CA GLY A 156 1.44 -19.62 -10.02
C GLY A 156 1.53 -21.00 -10.67
N GLU A 157 0.45 -21.46 -11.31
CA GLU A 157 0.39 -22.74 -12.03
C GLU A 157 1.37 -22.76 -13.20
N ALA A 158 1.44 -21.68 -13.98
CA ALA A 158 2.37 -21.55 -15.12
C ALA A 158 3.85 -21.49 -14.67
N LEU A 159 4.10 -21.03 -13.45
CA LEU A 159 5.42 -21.10 -12.81
C LEU A 159 5.67 -22.50 -12.21
N GLY A 160 4.76 -23.46 -12.33
CA GLY A 160 4.94 -24.84 -11.90
C GLY A 160 4.63 -25.11 -10.43
N MET A 161 3.87 -24.23 -9.76
CA MET A 161 3.34 -24.51 -8.43
C MET A 161 1.88 -24.98 -8.53
N PRO A 162 1.52 -26.18 -8.01
CA PRO A 162 0.14 -26.63 -8.03
C PRO A 162 -0.78 -25.68 -7.27
N ARG A 163 -1.98 -25.41 -7.82
CA ARG A 163 -3.00 -24.54 -7.21
C ARG A 163 -3.33 -24.92 -5.78
N GLU A 164 -3.47 -26.22 -5.50
CA GLU A 164 -3.73 -26.74 -4.15
C GLU A 164 -2.64 -26.32 -3.15
N LYS A 165 -1.38 -26.31 -3.60
CA LYS A 165 -0.24 -25.85 -2.78
C LYS A 165 -0.30 -24.34 -2.55
N ILE A 166 -0.60 -23.54 -3.58
CA ILE A 166 -0.79 -22.09 -3.46
C ILE A 166 -1.87 -21.80 -2.41
N LEU A 167 -3.04 -22.45 -2.55
CA LEU A 167 -4.22 -22.22 -1.72
C LEU A 167 -4.05 -22.68 -0.26
N SER A 168 -3.34 -23.78 -0.03
CA SER A 168 -3.12 -24.34 1.31
C SER A 168 -1.97 -23.65 2.08
N THR A 169 -1.08 -22.94 1.39
CA THR A 169 0.06 -22.27 2.02
C THR A 169 -0.41 -21.09 2.89
N GLN A 170 -0.06 -21.13 4.17
CA GLN A 170 -0.40 -20.09 5.13
C GLN A 170 0.39 -18.80 4.88
N PRO A 171 -0.20 -17.62 5.11
CA PRO A 171 0.51 -16.35 4.94
C PRO A 171 1.67 -16.24 5.94
N LEU A 172 2.73 -15.54 5.56
CA LEU A 172 3.80 -15.21 6.50
C LEU A 172 3.29 -14.31 7.63
N PRO A 173 3.96 -14.28 8.81
CA PRO A 173 3.60 -13.41 9.93
C PRO A 173 3.47 -11.94 9.52
N SER A 174 4.35 -11.45 8.64
CA SER A 174 4.32 -10.08 8.11
C SER A 174 3.06 -9.80 7.28
N THR A 175 2.66 -10.72 6.38
CA THR A 175 1.40 -10.64 5.63
C THR A 175 0.20 -10.68 6.56
N GLN A 176 0.20 -11.59 7.54
CA GLN A 176 -0.88 -11.69 8.53
C GLN A 176 -1.00 -10.41 9.37
N SER A 177 0.13 -9.81 9.77
CA SER A 177 0.15 -8.54 10.50
C SER A 177 -0.41 -7.41 9.66
N ALA A 178 -0.06 -7.33 8.37
CA ALA A 178 -0.58 -6.29 7.47
C ALA A 178 -2.10 -6.44 7.29
N ILE A 179 -2.59 -7.66 7.05
CA ILE A 179 -4.02 -7.99 6.98
C ILE A 179 -4.76 -7.56 8.26
N LYS A 180 -4.19 -7.85 9.44
CA LYS A 180 -4.77 -7.42 10.72
C LYS A 180 -4.86 -5.90 10.83
N THR A 181 -3.87 -5.15 10.33
CA THR A 181 -3.91 -3.69 10.31
C THR A 181 -5.08 -3.17 9.46
N TRP A 182 -5.23 -3.65 8.23
CA TRP A 182 -6.32 -3.21 7.35
C TRP A 182 -7.69 -3.60 7.88
N ARG A 183 -7.85 -4.80 8.46
CA ARG A 183 -9.11 -5.19 9.12
C ARG A 183 -9.42 -4.33 10.33
N LYS A 184 -8.42 -3.97 11.14
CA LYS A 184 -8.63 -3.06 12.28
C LYS A 184 -9.05 -1.66 11.81
N ILE A 185 -8.47 -1.15 10.72
CA ILE A 185 -8.92 0.10 10.09
C ILE A 185 -10.39 -0.06 9.67
N ALA A 186 -10.69 -1.09 8.89
CA ALA A 186 -12.02 -1.42 8.40
C ALA A 186 -13.06 -1.58 9.53
N GLU A 187 -12.68 -2.10 10.69
CA GLU A 187 -13.56 -2.28 11.84
C GLU A 187 -13.78 -0.95 12.60
N SER A 188 -12.70 -0.24 12.90
CA SER A 188 -12.69 0.89 13.86
C SER A 188 -12.80 2.28 13.25
N LYS A 189 -12.62 2.43 11.94
CA LYS A 189 -12.58 3.72 11.24
C LYS A 189 -13.80 3.92 10.35
N THR A 190 -13.94 5.13 9.79
CA THR A 190 -14.99 5.45 8.83
C THR A 190 -14.79 4.71 7.51
N TRP A 191 -15.83 4.66 6.69
CA TRP A 191 -15.72 4.12 5.33
C TRP A 191 -14.67 4.90 4.52
N LEU A 192 -14.58 6.23 4.71
CA LEU A 192 -13.64 7.11 4.00
C LEU A 192 -12.18 6.82 4.37
N GLU A 193 -11.88 6.71 5.67
CA GLU A 193 -10.55 6.32 6.15
C GLU A 193 -10.16 4.93 5.62
N THR A 194 -11.13 4.00 5.57
CA THR A 194 -10.93 2.64 5.06
C THR A 194 -10.65 2.65 3.56
N MET A 195 -11.45 3.38 2.78
CA MET A 195 -11.29 3.58 1.34
C MET A 195 -9.91 4.16 1.01
N ALA A 196 -9.54 5.26 1.68
CA ALA A 196 -8.23 5.87 1.51
C ALA A 196 -7.08 4.91 1.85
N SER A 197 -7.24 4.09 2.89
CA SER A 197 -6.22 3.11 3.30
C SER A 197 -5.98 2.03 2.24
N MET A 198 -7.03 1.56 1.57
CA MET A 198 -6.93 0.45 0.63
C MET A 198 -6.57 0.93 -0.77
N HIS A 199 -7.30 1.90 -1.30
CA HIS A 199 -7.13 2.33 -2.69
C HIS A 199 -5.85 3.14 -2.94
N SER A 200 -5.28 3.76 -1.89
CA SER A 200 -3.93 4.35 -2.01
C SER A 200 -2.84 3.30 -2.28
N LEU A 201 -3.10 2.01 -2.10
CA LEU A 201 -2.15 0.92 -2.39
C LEU A 201 -2.08 0.59 -3.88
N GLU A 202 -3.10 0.91 -4.66
CA GLU A 202 -3.13 0.70 -6.13
C GLU A 202 -2.11 1.58 -6.85
N LEU A 203 -1.69 2.69 -6.20
CA LEU A 203 -0.54 3.49 -6.65
C LEU A 203 0.73 2.66 -6.86
N VAL A 204 0.84 1.47 -6.24
CA VAL A 204 1.97 0.57 -6.50
C VAL A 204 2.10 0.24 -7.98
N ALA A 205 1.02 0.09 -8.74
CA ALA A 205 1.05 -0.30 -10.15
C ALA A 205 0.74 0.86 -11.12
N ASP A 206 0.47 2.07 -10.61
CA ASP A 206 0.31 3.28 -11.42
C ASP A 206 1.64 3.68 -12.09
N ARG A 207 1.75 3.36 -13.38
CA ARG A 207 2.93 3.71 -14.20
C ARG A 207 3.14 5.23 -14.35
N SER A 208 2.14 6.06 -14.08
CA SER A 208 2.26 7.50 -14.16
C SER A 208 3.13 8.10 -13.05
N LEU A 209 3.39 7.36 -11.96
CA LEU A 209 4.22 7.81 -10.84
C LEU A 209 5.63 8.26 -11.26
N VAL A 210 6.16 7.75 -12.38
CA VAL A 210 7.44 8.20 -12.94
C VAL A 210 7.42 9.69 -13.29
N LYS A 211 6.27 10.20 -13.76
CA LYS A 211 6.06 11.64 -14.04
C LYS A 211 6.08 12.50 -12.78
N TYR A 212 5.84 11.87 -11.62
CA TYR A 212 5.77 12.51 -10.30
C TYR A 212 7.02 12.24 -9.45
N GLY A 213 8.08 11.65 -10.03
CA GLY A 213 9.39 11.50 -9.39
C GLY A 213 9.75 10.08 -8.94
N ALA A 214 8.94 9.06 -9.24
CA ALA A 214 9.32 7.66 -9.02
C ALA A 214 10.56 7.30 -9.85
N LYS A 215 11.55 6.65 -9.21
CA LYS A 215 12.81 6.24 -9.86
C LYS A 215 12.67 4.99 -10.73
N LEU A 216 11.69 4.14 -10.43
CA LEU A 216 11.44 2.87 -11.09
C LEU A 216 9.94 2.72 -11.37
N PRO A 217 9.55 2.01 -12.45
CA PRO A 217 8.20 1.47 -12.56
C PRO A 217 8.02 0.30 -11.57
N TYR A 218 6.78 -0.19 -11.42
CA TYR A 218 6.49 -1.33 -10.54
C TYR A 218 7.27 -2.60 -10.91
N PHE A 219 7.40 -2.86 -12.21
CA PHE A 219 8.20 -3.94 -12.80
C PHE A 219 8.76 -3.48 -14.14
N ASN A 220 9.76 -4.18 -14.69
CA ASN A 220 10.30 -3.86 -16.01
C ASN A 220 9.27 -4.17 -17.12
N PRO A 221 8.76 -3.17 -17.88
CA PRO A 221 7.73 -3.40 -18.90
C PRO A 221 8.14 -4.38 -20.00
N GLU A 222 9.44 -4.60 -20.24
CA GLU A 222 9.94 -5.57 -21.22
C GLU A 222 9.49 -7.01 -20.94
N ILE A 223 9.13 -7.32 -19.68
CA ILE A 223 8.53 -8.60 -19.28
C ILE A 223 7.28 -8.92 -20.12
N LEU A 224 6.48 -7.90 -20.45
CA LEU A 224 5.24 -8.06 -21.19
C LEU A 224 5.45 -8.48 -22.65
N SER A 225 6.65 -8.28 -23.19
CA SER A 225 7.04 -8.66 -24.55
C SER A 225 8.06 -9.81 -24.60
N SER A 226 8.66 -10.18 -23.47
CA SER A 226 9.74 -11.19 -23.40
C SER A 226 9.22 -12.63 -23.54
N ASP A 227 9.93 -13.50 -24.24
CA ASP A 227 9.63 -14.94 -24.32
C ASP A 227 10.09 -15.73 -23.08
N GLU A 228 10.81 -15.09 -22.15
CA GLU A 228 11.32 -15.73 -20.93
C GLU A 228 10.22 -16.02 -19.90
N TYR A 229 9.09 -15.29 -19.98
CA TYR A 229 8.00 -15.38 -19.02
C TYR A 229 6.77 -16.06 -19.62
N PRO A 230 6.14 -17.01 -18.90
CA PRO A 230 4.88 -17.60 -19.33
C PRO A 230 3.79 -16.55 -19.58
N GLN A 231 2.88 -16.82 -20.52
CA GLN A 231 1.79 -15.90 -20.85
C GLN A 231 0.96 -15.52 -19.62
N ALA A 232 0.68 -16.46 -18.71
CA ALA A 232 -0.07 -16.18 -17.49
C ALA A 232 0.62 -15.17 -16.55
N VAL A 233 1.95 -15.08 -16.54
CA VAL A 233 2.68 -14.03 -15.81
C VAL A 233 2.39 -12.67 -16.45
N LYS A 234 2.45 -12.60 -17.77
CA LYS A 234 2.17 -11.37 -18.53
C LYS A 234 0.73 -10.93 -18.35
N ASP A 235 -0.22 -11.85 -18.40
CA ASP A 235 -1.64 -11.54 -18.27
C ASP A 235 -1.95 -10.90 -16.91
N PHE A 236 -1.43 -11.49 -15.83
CA PHE A 236 -1.59 -10.94 -14.48
C PHE A 236 -0.92 -9.57 -14.32
N LEU A 237 0.35 -9.43 -14.74
CA LEU A 237 1.07 -8.15 -14.61
C LEU A 237 0.46 -7.05 -15.49
N ARG A 238 -0.09 -7.42 -16.65
CA ARG A 238 -0.74 -6.49 -17.58
C ARG A 238 -2.02 -5.91 -17.00
N GLU A 239 -2.81 -6.71 -16.29
CA GLU A 239 -4.07 -6.24 -15.70
C GLU A 239 -3.84 -5.03 -14.80
N GLY A 240 -2.94 -5.13 -13.81
CA GLY A 240 -2.56 -3.97 -12.99
C GLY A 240 -1.88 -2.85 -13.80
N TYR A 241 -1.01 -3.19 -14.76
CA TYR A 241 -0.30 -2.17 -15.54
C TYR A 241 -1.19 -1.32 -16.48
N GLU A 242 -2.29 -1.89 -16.99
CA GLU A 242 -3.21 -1.24 -17.93
C GLU A 242 -4.45 -0.65 -17.24
N ALA A 243 -4.96 -1.27 -16.16
CA ALA A 243 -6.13 -0.80 -15.43
C ALA A 243 -5.82 0.38 -14.47
N ASP A 244 -4.63 0.39 -13.85
CA ASP A 244 -4.39 1.24 -12.66
C ASP A 244 -4.09 2.71 -12.97
N VAL A 245 -3.96 3.09 -14.25
CA VAL A 245 -3.90 4.53 -14.62
C VAL A 245 -5.26 5.20 -14.35
N SER A 246 -6.36 4.46 -14.41
CA SER A 246 -7.72 4.98 -14.18
C SER A 246 -8.17 4.80 -12.73
N HIS A 247 -8.00 3.60 -12.16
CA HIS A 247 -8.61 3.25 -10.87
C HIS A 247 -8.03 4.01 -9.68
N ALA A 248 -6.69 4.07 -9.58
CA ALA A 248 -6.02 4.79 -8.50
C ALA A 248 -6.24 6.32 -8.60
N GLY A 249 -6.55 6.85 -9.79
CA GLY A 249 -6.96 8.24 -9.96
C GLY A 249 -8.34 8.51 -9.39
N GLU A 250 -9.32 7.75 -9.86
CA GLU A 250 -10.72 7.87 -9.48
C GLU A 250 -10.95 7.68 -7.98
N ALA A 251 -10.36 6.65 -7.36
CA ALA A 251 -10.51 6.43 -5.93
C ALA A 251 -9.94 7.59 -5.10
N LEU A 252 -8.78 8.14 -5.50
CA LEU A 252 -8.17 9.26 -4.77
C LEU A 252 -8.99 10.55 -4.92
N GLU A 253 -9.58 10.79 -6.09
CA GLU A 253 -10.52 11.89 -6.30
C GLU A 253 -11.75 11.77 -5.40
N MET A 254 -12.32 10.56 -5.27
CA MET A 254 -13.43 10.30 -4.35
C MET A 254 -13.02 10.51 -2.89
N VAL A 255 -11.85 9.99 -2.49
CA VAL A 255 -11.29 10.19 -1.15
C VAL A 255 -11.11 11.67 -0.86
N GLU A 256 -10.59 12.45 -1.79
CA GLU A 256 -10.41 13.89 -1.63
C GLU A 256 -11.74 14.63 -1.48
N LYS A 257 -12.68 14.41 -2.41
CA LYS A 257 -14.04 14.97 -2.36
C LYS A 257 -14.69 14.76 -0.98
N TYR A 258 -14.70 13.53 -0.49
CA TYR A 258 -15.36 13.20 0.76
C TYR A 258 -14.55 13.57 2.00
N THR A 259 -13.23 13.71 1.87
CA THR A 259 -12.41 14.28 2.96
C THR A 259 -12.75 15.74 3.21
N GLU A 260 -12.98 16.52 2.15
CA GLU A 260 -13.42 17.91 2.26
C GLU A 260 -14.82 17.99 2.87
N GLU A 261 -15.76 17.17 2.39
CA GLU A 261 -17.14 17.13 2.90
C GLU A 261 -17.21 16.77 4.39
N MET A 262 -16.39 15.81 4.84
CA MET A 262 -16.41 15.30 6.21
C MET A 262 -15.43 16.01 7.16
N GLU A 263 -14.61 16.93 6.66
CA GLU A 263 -13.55 17.63 7.41
C GLU A 263 -12.56 16.66 8.12
N MET A 264 -12.19 15.57 7.44
CA MET A 264 -11.40 14.45 8.02
C MET A 264 -9.95 14.37 7.54
N LYS A 265 -9.38 15.48 7.06
CA LYS A 265 -8.08 15.46 6.36
C LYS A 265 -6.95 14.82 7.16
N GLU A 266 -6.72 15.26 8.40
CA GLU A 266 -5.65 14.73 9.23
C GLU A 266 -5.86 13.24 9.58
N GLN A 267 -7.10 12.80 9.78
CA GLN A 267 -7.45 11.39 10.03
C GLN A 267 -7.11 10.52 8.83
N VAL A 268 -7.51 10.96 7.63
CA VAL A 268 -7.23 10.26 6.36
C VAL A 268 -5.72 10.17 6.14
N GLN A 269 -4.98 11.27 6.30
CA GLN A 269 -3.52 11.28 6.16
C GLN A 269 -2.84 10.28 7.10
N ILE A 270 -3.23 10.26 8.38
CA ILE A 270 -2.66 9.33 9.37
C ILE A 270 -2.98 7.88 9.02
N THR A 271 -4.23 7.59 8.65
CA THR A 271 -4.68 6.24 8.31
C THR A 271 -3.98 5.72 7.05
N VAL A 272 -3.77 6.56 6.03
CA VAL A 272 -2.98 6.23 4.84
C VAL A 272 -1.53 5.87 5.19
N LEU A 273 -0.86 6.66 6.04
CA LEU A 273 0.51 6.35 6.46
C LEU A 273 0.60 5.00 7.21
N LYS A 274 -0.40 4.69 8.05
CA LYS A 274 -0.51 3.38 8.71
C LYS A 274 -0.69 2.26 7.70
N SER A 275 -1.46 2.50 6.64
CA SER A 275 -1.61 1.55 5.54
C SER A 275 -0.31 1.32 4.80
N PHE A 276 0.47 2.37 4.51
CA PHE A 276 1.77 2.24 3.85
C PHE A 276 2.78 1.44 4.69
N ASP A 277 2.76 1.60 6.02
CA ASP A 277 3.58 0.79 6.92
C ASP A 277 3.17 -0.69 6.92
N ALA A 278 1.87 -0.99 6.81
CA ALA A 278 1.39 -2.36 6.62
C ALA A 278 1.78 -2.91 5.25
N PHE A 279 1.65 -2.09 4.20
CA PHE A 279 1.96 -2.46 2.83
C PHE A 279 3.45 -2.76 2.63
N SER A 280 4.36 -1.98 3.21
CA SER A 280 5.79 -2.27 3.17
C SER A 280 6.13 -3.63 3.77
N LYS A 281 5.57 -3.97 4.95
CA LYS A 281 5.75 -5.29 5.56
C LYS A 281 5.22 -6.42 4.66
N TYR A 282 4.09 -6.17 4.03
CA TYR A 282 3.47 -7.11 3.11
C TYR A 282 4.30 -7.33 1.84
N LEU A 283 4.84 -6.27 1.23
CA LEU A 283 5.75 -6.40 0.08
C LEU A 283 7.05 -7.13 0.45
N LEU A 284 7.60 -6.87 1.64
CA LEU A 284 8.75 -7.62 2.15
C LEU A 284 8.42 -9.10 2.35
N ALA A 285 7.20 -9.43 2.81
CA ALA A 285 6.77 -10.82 2.97
C ALA A 285 6.74 -11.58 1.62
N ARG A 286 6.30 -10.93 0.53
CA ARG A 286 6.37 -11.52 -0.82
C ARG A 286 7.81 -11.90 -1.17
N LEU A 287 8.77 -11.03 -0.83
CA LEU A 287 10.18 -11.25 -1.10
C LEU A 287 10.79 -12.33 -0.19
N GLU A 288 10.45 -12.32 1.10
CA GLU A 288 10.82 -13.33 2.08
C GLU A 288 10.35 -14.71 1.64
N ARG A 289 9.09 -14.84 1.18
CA ARG A 289 8.58 -16.07 0.60
C ARG A 289 9.38 -16.50 -0.63
N GLY A 290 9.76 -15.54 -1.48
CA GLY A 290 10.65 -15.80 -2.61
C GLY A 290 11.99 -16.39 -2.18
N PHE A 291 12.56 -15.94 -1.06
CA PHE A 291 13.79 -16.49 -0.49
C PHE A 291 13.62 -17.90 0.06
N GLU A 292 12.47 -18.24 0.65
CA GLU A 292 12.19 -19.61 1.09
C GLU A 292 12.11 -20.59 -0.09
N ILE A 293 11.59 -20.13 -1.23
CA ILE A 293 11.45 -20.94 -2.45
C ILE A 293 12.77 -21.03 -3.21
N GLU A 294 13.52 -19.94 -3.27
CA GLU A 294 14.78 -19.83 -3.99
C GLU A 294 15.85 -19.14 -3.10
N PRO A 295 16.49 -19.87 -2.16
CA PRO A 295 17.43 -19.29 -1.18
C PRO A 295 18.63 -18.56 -1.80
N SER A 296 19.02 -18.89 -3.04
CA SER A 296 20.06 -18.19 -3.78
C SER A 296 19.75 -16.72 -4.04
N LEU A 297 18.47 -16.31 -3.99
CA LEU A 297 18.04 -14.93 -4.20
C LEU A 297 18.54 -13.95 -3.15
N LEU A 298 18.73 -14.41 -1.92
CA LEU A 298 19.18 -13.55 -0.81
C LEU A 298 20.48 -12.80 -1.18
N LYS A 299 21.38 -13.47 -1.90
CA LYS A 299 22.67 -12.92 -2.37
C LYS A 299 22.53 -11.91 -3.52
N ARG A 300 21.40 -11.89 -4.23
CA ARG A 300 21.13 -10.98 -5.35
C ARG A 300 20.44 -9.70 -4.90
N VAL A 301 19.65 -9.76 -3.82
CA VAL A 301 18.86 -8.63 -3.32
C VAL A 301 19.60 -7.78 -2.27
N ILE A 302 20.50 -8.37 -1.48
CA ILE A 302 21.24 -7.65 -0.41
C ILE A 302 22.50 -6.93 -0.94
N LYS A 303 22.67 -6.79 -2.26
CA LYS A 303 23.81 -6.08 -2.85
C LYS A 303 23.57 -4.57 -2.93
#